data_AF-A0A2K2EY42-F1
#
_entry.id   AF-A0A2K2EY42-F1
#
_cell.length_a   1.000
_cell.length_b   1.000
_cell.length_c   1.000
_cell.angle_alpha   90.00
_cell.angle_beta   90.00
_cell.angle_gamma   90.00
#
_symmetry.space_group_name_H-M   'P 1'
#
loop_
_entity.id
_entity.type
_entity.pdbx_description
1 polymer ?
#
loop_
_entity_poly.entity_id
_entity_poly.type
_entity_poly.pdbx_seq_one_letter_code
_entity_poly.pdbx_strand_id
1 'polypeptide(L)'
;MGKILFEVVVSVLAIYGAITLASQIINSIRCGKYRKNPGIKLILAVKNQEDVIEGIIRGIYRAGLLEKAMCSGHLTVLDMGSKDDTVKILMKLKKYYQDFDIAEAGDINAILESFSNKDP
;
A
#
# COMPACT_ATOMS: atom_id res chain seq x y z
N MET A 1 19.41 -42.08 -5.82
CA MET A 1 18.25 -41.45 -5.14
C MET A 1 18.46 -39.99 -4.80
N GLY A 2 19.52 -39.58 -4.09
CA GLY A 2 19.72 -38.16 -3.70
C GLY A 2 19.79 -37.14 -4.85
N LYS A 3 20.40 -37.51 -5.98
CA LYS A 3 20.47 -36.64 -7.18
C LYS A 3 19.10 -36.34 -7.79
N ILE A 4 18.26 -37.38 -7.92
CA ILE A 4 16.89 -37.24 -8.46
C ILE A 4 16.04 -36.38 -7.52
N LEU A 5 16.17 -36.58 -6.20
CA LEU A 5 15.47 -35.76 -5.22
C LEU A 5 15.87 -34.29 -5.32
N PHE A 6 17.17 -34.00 -5.46
CA PHE A 6 17.67 -32.65 -5.64
C PHE A 6 17.15 -31.99 -6.93
N GLU A 7 17.18 -32.71 -8.05
CA GLU A 7 16.67 -32.23 -9.34
C GLU A 7 15.16 -31.92 -9.29
N VAL A 8 14.38 -32.76 -8.60
CA VAL A 8 12.94 -32.54 -8.39
C VAL A 8 12.71 -31.28 -7.54
N VAL A 9 13.44 -31.12 -6.43
CA VAL A 9 13.31 -29.92 -5.57
C VAL A 9 13.66 -28.65 -6.35
N VAL A 10 14.78 -28.63 -7.07
CA VAL A 10 15.20 -27.48 -7.89
C VAL A 10 14.15 -27.15 -8.94
N SER A 11 13.57 -28.18 -9.58
CA SER A 11 12.54 -28.01 -10.61
C SER A 11 11.24 -27.43 -10.04
N VAL A 12 10.79 -27.88 -8.87
CA VAL A 12 9.62 -27.32 -8.17
C VAL A 12 9.86 -25.85 -7.80
N LEU A 13 11.03 -25.53 -7.24
CA LEU A 13 11.40 -24.16 -6.90
C LEU A 13 11.47 -23.27 -8.15
N ALA A 14 12.02 -23.78 -9.25
CA ALA A 14 12.12 -23.04 -10.52
C ALA A 14 10.75 -22.73 -11.12
N ILE A 15 9.84 -23.72 -11.13
CA ILE A 15 8.46 -23.52 -11.62
C ILE A 15 7.73 -22.50 -10.73
N TYR A 16 7.83 -22.62 -9.41
CA TYR A 16 7.21 -21.67 -8.48
C TYR A 16 7.76 -20.25 -8.66
N GLY A 17 9.08 -20.12 -8.79
CA GLY A 17 9.74 -18.85 -9.07
C GLY A 17 9.27 -18.24 -10.39
N ALA A 18 9.19 -19.04 -11.46
CA ALA A 18 8.72 -18.60 -12.76
C ALA A 18 7.26 -18.10 -12.73
N ILE A 19 6.36 -18.84 -12.07
CA ILE A 19 4.95 -18.44 -11.92
C ILE A 19 4.83 -17.13 -11.13
N THR A 20 5.60 -17.00 -10.05
CA THR A 20 5.59 -15.80 -9.20
C THR A 20 6.11 -14.59 -9.96
N LEU A 21 7.24 -14.73 -10.67
CA LEU A 21 7.79 -13.66 -11.52
C LEU A 21 6.84 -13.26 -12.64
N ALA A 22 6.24 -14.22 -13.35
CA ALA A 22 5.26 -13.94 -14.39
C ALA A 22 4.05 -13.17 -13.83
N SER A 23 3.54 -13.57 -12.66
CA SER A 23 2.42 -12.90 -12.00
C SER A 23 2.77 -11.47 -11.60
N GLN A 24 3.98 -11.23 -11.07
CA GLN A 24 4.46 -9.89 -10.72
C GLN A 24 4.62 -9.00 -11.96
N ILE A 25 5.17 -9.53 -13.06
CA ILE A 25 5.31 -8.80 -14.33
C ILE A 25 3.93 -8.42 -14.88
N ILE A 26 2.98 -9.35 -14.91
CA ILE A 26 1.61 -9.08 -15.38
C ILE A 26 0.95 -8.00 -14.52
N ASN A 27 1.06 -8.09 -13.19
CA ASN A 27 0.50 -7.08 -12.28
C ASN A 27 1.16 -5.71 -12.44
N SER A 28 2.48 -5.67 -12.65
CA SER A 28 3.22 -4.43 -12.91
C SER A 28 2.79 -3.78 -14.22
N ILE A 29 2.66 -4.55 -15.31
CA ILE A 29 2.17 -4.06 -16.61
C ILE A 29 0.72 -3.60 -16.50
N ARG A 30 -0.12 -4.36 -15.79
CA ARG A 30 -1.52 -4.01 -15.53
C ARG A 30 -1.59 -2.67 -14.79
N CYS A 31 -0.89 -2.52 -13.67
CA CYS A 31 -0.84 -1.26 -12.93
C CYS A 31 -0.20 -0.13 -13.73
N GLY A 32 0.81 -0.38 -14.56
CA GLY A 32 1.40 0.61 -15.46
C GLY A 32 0.40 1.10 -16.53
N LYS A 33 -0.47 0.22 -17.01
CA LYS A 33 -1.57 0.58 -17.93
C LYS A 33 -2.71 1.31 -17.22
N TYR A 34 -2.94 0.99 -15.94
CA TYR A 34 -3.93 1.64 -15.05
C TYR A 34 -3.35 2.76 -14.18
N ARG A 35 -2.09 3.21 -14.39
CA ARG A 35 -1.55 4.44 -13.79
C ARG A 35 -2.39 5.67 -14.14
N LYS A 36 -3.26 5.51 -15.13
CA LYS A 36 -4.28 6.47 -15.55
C LYS A 36 -5.64 6.33 -14.87
N ASN A 37 -5.85 5.42 -13.91
CA ASN A 37 -7.16 5.31 -13.26
C ASN A 37 -7.19 6.27 -12.05
N PRO A 38 -7.66 7.52 -12.21
CA PRO A 38 -7.52 8.56 -11.20
C PRO A 38 -8.63 8.43 -10.14
N GLY A 39 -9.59 7.53 -10.35
CA GLY A 39 -10.88 7.50 -9.66
C GLY A 39 -10.94 6.73 -8.34
N ILE A 40 -9.81 6.27 -7.78
CA ILE A 40 -9.77 5.64 -6.45
C ILE A 40 -8.65 6.26 -5.60
N LYS A 41 -9.00 6.74 -4.41
CA LYS A 41 -8.09 7.27 -3.39
C LYS A 41 -8.44 6.65 -2.04
N LEU A 42 -7.45 6.05 -1.38
CA LEU A 42 -7.64 5.47 -0.05
C LEU A 42 -7.25 6.49 1.03
N ILE A 43 -8.24 6.86 1.85
CA ILE A 43 -8.07 7.76 2.99
C ILE A 43 -8.38 6.98 4.26
N LEU A 44 -7.43 6.94 5.20
CA LEU A 44 -7.60 6.33 6.51
C LEU A 44 -7.69 7.45 7.56
N ALA A 45 -8.89 7.70 8.09
CA ALA A 45 -9.08 8.66 9.17
C ALA A 45 -8.77 8.03 10.53
N VAL A 46 -8.02 8.72 11.37
CA VAL A 46 -7.55 8.22 12.67
C VAL A 46 -7.69 9.26 13.76
N LYS A 47 -7.97 8.81 14.99
CA LYS A 47 -8.02 9.68 16.19
C LYS A 47 -7.65 8.89 17.43
N ASN A 48 -6.61 9.31 18.13
CA ASN A 48 -6.13 8.70 19.38
C ASN A 48 -6.01 7.16 19.28
N GLN A 49 -5.18 6.66 18.35
CA GLN A 49 -5.01 5.23 18.06
C GLN A 49 -3.55 4.78 18.21
N GLU A 50 -2.82 5.27 19.19
CA GLU A 50 -1.39 4.98 19.35
C GLU A 50 -1.07 3.47 19.40
N ASP A 51 -1.89 2.66 20.07
CA ASP A 51 -1.63 1.23 20.24
C ASP A 51 -1.84 0.38 18.97
N VAL A 52 -2.69 0.86 18.05
CA VAL A 52 -3.22 0.03 16.96
C VAL A 52 -2.74 0.52 15.58
N ILE A 53 -2.45 1.81 15.45
CA ILE A 53 -2.22 2.44 14.14
C ILE A 53 -1.00 1.86 13.41
N GLU A 54 0.08 1.53 14.13
CA GLU A 54 1.26 0.91 13.53
C GLU A 54 0.93 -0.47 12.94
N GLY A 55 0.15 -1.28 13.66
CA GLY A 55 -0.28 -2.59 13.20
C GLY A 55 -1.14 -2.52 11.94
N ILE A 56 -2.10 -1.60 11.91
CA ILE A 56 -3.00 -1.39 10.77
C ILE A 56 -2.20 -1.00 9.53
N ILE A 57 -1.35 0.03 9.62
CA ILE A 57 -0.59 0.54 8.47
C ILE A 57 0.36 -0.54 7.95
N ARG A 58 1.11 -1.21 8.83
CA ARG A 58 1.99 -2.31 8.42
C ARG A 58 1.22 -3.46 7.79
N GLY A 59 0.00 -3.76 8.27
CA GLY A 59 -0.89 -4.74 7.69
C GLY A 59 -1.31 -4.39 6.27
N ILE A 60 -1.72 -3.14 6.02
CA ILE A 60 -2.10 -2.63 4.70
C ILE A 60 -0.97 -2.83 3.68
N TYR A 61 0.25 -2.42 4.03
CA TYR A 61 1.41 -2.60 3.16
C TYR A 61 1.79 -4.07 2.97
N ARG A 62 1.82 -4.88 4.03
CA ARG A 62 2.17 -6.31 3.95
C ARG A 62 1.18 -7.10 3.09
N ALA A 63 -0.10 -6.75 3.13
CA ALA A 63 -1.13 -7.41 2.33
C ALA A 63 -1.07 -7.05 0.83
N GLY A 64 -0.27 -6.03 0.46
CA GLY A 64 -0.29 -5.43 -0.87
C GLY A 64 -1.65 -4.82 -1.20
N LEU A 65 -2.39 -4.34 -0.18
CA LEU A 65 -3.77 -3.87 -0.35
C LEU A 65 -3.82 -2.64 -1.28
N LEU A 66 -2.85 -1.74 -1.14
CA LEU A 66 -2.77 -0.53 -1.96
C LEU A 66 -2.65 -0.90 -3.44
N GLU A 67 -1.70 -1.77 -3.80
CA GLU A 67 -1.49 -2.22 -5.18
C GLU A 67 -2.71 -2.96 -5.77
N LYS A 68 -3.42 -3.72 -4.94
CA LYS A 68 -4.63 -4.45 -5.34
C LYS A 68 -5.84 -3.55 -5.51
N ALA A 69 -6.00 -2.55 -4.65
CA ALA A 69 -7.15 -1.66 -4.63
C ALA A 69 -6.98 -0.47 -5.59
N MET A 70 -5.76 0.02 -5.77
CA MET A 70 -5.46 1.25 -6.49
C MET A 70 -4.05 1.24 -7.09
N CYS A 71 -3.96 1.43 -8.41
CA CYS A 71 -2.68 1.39 -9.12
C CYS A 71 -1.73 2.55 -8.77
N SER A 72 -2.20 3.58 -8.06
CA SER A 72 -1.36 4.67 -7.55
C SER A 72 -0.58 4.28 -6.30
N GLY A 73 -1.02 3.28 -5.53
CA GLY A 73 -0.31 2.80 -4.35
C GLY A 73 -0.25 3.79 -3.16
N HIS A 74 -0.84 4.97 -3.26
CA HIS A 74 -0.74 6.02 -2.23
C HIS A 74 -1.79 5.87 -1.12
N LEU A 75 -1.33 5.80 0.13
CA LEU A 75 -2.18 5.87 1.32
C LEU A 75 -2.12 7.28 1.92
N THR A 76 -3.28 7.93 2.09
CA THR A 76 -3.38 9.17 2.86
C THR A 76 -3.99 8.86 4.23
N VAL A 77 -3.28 9.15 5.31
CA VAL A 77 -3.79 9.06 6.68
C VAL A 77 -4.20 10.45 7.16
N LEU A 78 -5.46 10.59 7.55
CA LEU A 78 -6.03 11.83 8.05
C LEU A 78 -6.07 11.79 9.58
N ASP A 79 -5.25 12.61 10.25
CA ASP A 79 -5.30 12.77 11.70
C ASP A 79 -6.43 13.72 12.10
N MET A 80 -7.36 13.23 12.92
CA MET A 80 -8.54 13.96 13.37
C MET A 80 -8.29 14.70 14.69
N GLY A 81 -7.09 15.26 14.86
CA GLY A 81 -6.66 16.00 16.04
C GLY A 81 -6.33 15.11 17.22
N SER A 82 -5.43 14.14 17.01
CA SER A 82 -4.99 13.24 18.07
C SER A 82 -4.16 13.98 19.12
N LYS A 83 -4.32 13.60 20.39
CA LYS A 83 -3.57 14.18 21.53
C LYS A 83 -2.54 13.23 22.14
N ASP A 84 -2.58 11.97 21.71
CA ASP A 84 -1.68 10.91 22.11
C ASP A 84 -0.47 10.82 21.15
N ASP A 85 0.30 9.74 21.22
CA ASP A 85 1.48 9.57 20.38
C ASP A 85 1.18 9.10 18.94
N THR A 86 -0.11 9.08 18.52
CA THR A 86 -0.54 8.68 17.17
C THR A 86 0.25 9.43 16.09
N VAL A 87 0.35 10.76 16.18
CA VAL A 87 1.03 11.58 15.17
C VAL A 87 2.53 11.24 15.10
N LYS A 88 3.17 10.97 16.24
CA LYS A 88 4.58 10.56 16.28
C LYS A 88 4.79 9.23 15.57
N ILE A 89 3.88 8.27 15.76
CA ILE A 89 3.91 6.97 15.10
C ILE A 89 3.70 7.13 13.59
N LEU A 90 2.74 7.95 13.16
CA LEU A 90 2.52 8.24 11.74
C LEU A 90 3.77 8.85 11.08
N MET A 91 4.40 9.83 11.72
CA MET A 91 5.64 10.45 11.24
C MET A 91 6.80 9.47 11.14
N LYS A 92 6.89 8.52 12.09
CA LYS A 92 7.85 7.42 12.03
C LYS A 92 7.58 6.53 10.80
N LEU A 93 6.32 6.16 10.56
CA LEU A 93 5.92 5.30 9.43
C LEU A 93 6.13 5.97 8.07
N LYS A 94 5.93 7.29 7.96
CA LYS A 94 6.21 8.07 6.75
C LYS A 94 7.66 7.95 6.28
N LYS A 95 8.61 7.70 7.18
CA LYS A 95 10.02 7.47 6.82
C LYS A 95 10.27 6.11 6.17
N TYR A 96 9.39 5.14 6.38
CA TYR A 96 9.54 3.77 5.86
C TYR A 96 8.79 3.56 4.55
N TYR A 97 7.74 4.32 4.28
CA TYR A 97 6.86 4.15 3.12
C TYR A 97 6.84 5.44 2.29
N GLN A 98 7.32 5.36 1.04
CA GLN A 98 7.35 6.53 0.13
C GLN A 98 5.94 6.97 -0.29
N ASP A 99 5.02 6.03 -0.47
CA ASP A 99 3.64 6.28 -0.91
C ASP A 99 2.69 6.48 0.29
N PHE A 100 3.13 7.26 1.27
CA PHE A 100 2.42 7.51 2.53
C PHE A 100 2.36 8.99 2.87
N ASP A 101 1.15 9.54 2.87
CA ASP A 101 0.89 10.92 3.24
C ASP A 101 0.11 11.03 4.53
N ILE A 102 0.37 12.11 5.27
CA ILE A 102 -0.32 12.46 6.50
C ILE A 102 -0.97 13.82 6.26
N ALA A 103 -2.24 13.92 6.60
CA ALA A 103 -3.03 15.14 6.50
C ALA A 103 -3.70 15.43 7.83
N GLU A 104 -3.99 16.69 8.11
CA GLU A 104 -4.77 17.09 9.27
C GLU A 104 -6.25 17.21 8.93
N ALA A 105 -7.12 17.13 9.94
CA ALA A 105 -8.58 17.24 9.78
C ALA A 105 -9.02 18.46 8.95
N GLY A 106 -8.30 19.59 9.05
CA GLY A 106 -8.58 20.81 8.30
C GLY A 106 -8.37 20.67 6.79
N ASP A 107 -7.53 19.74 6.35
CA ASP A 107 -7.17 19.55 4.95
C ASP A 107 -8.14 18.62 4.20
N ILE A 108 -9.09 17.98 4.89
CA ILE A 108 -9.95 16.95 4.28
C ILE A 108 -10.71 17.48 3.05
N ASN A 109 -11.24 18.69 3.11
CA ASN A 109 -11.99 19.29 2.01
C ASN A 109 -11.08 19.52 0.80
N ALA A 110 -9.86 20.04 1.00
CA ALA A 110 -8.89 20.23 -0.07
C ALA A 110 -8.45 18.89 -0.69
N ILE A 111 -8.33 17.84 0.12
CA ILE A 111 -7.96 16.48 -0.32
C ILE A 111 -9.07 15.85 -1.16
N LEU A 112 -10.33 16.11 -0.83
CA LEU A 112 -11.49 15.64 -1.57
C LEU A 112 -11.73 16.46 -2.83
N GLU A 113 -11.60 17.78 -2.78
CA GLU A 113 -11.72 18.66 -3.94
C GLU A 113 -10.64 18.39 -4.99
N SER A 114 -9.37 18.25 -4.57
CA SER A 114 -8.27 17.88 -5.47
C SER A 114 -8.44 16.51 -6.12
N PHE A 115 -9.21 15.62 -5.50
CA PHE A 115 -9.58 14.33 -6.07
C PHE A 115 -10.78 14.45 -7.00
N SER A 116 -11.79 15.24 -6.63
CA SER A 116 -12.99 15.48 -7.45
C SER A 116 -12.70 16.22 -8.76
N ASN A 117 -11.72 17.13 -8.75
CA ASN A 117 -11.31 17.91 -9.93
C ASN A 117 -10.31 17.18 -10.84
N LYS A 118 -9.92 15.94 -10.51
CA LYS A 118 -9.19 15.10 -11.46
C LYS A 118 -10.19 14.53 -12.46
N ASP A 119 -10.33 15.22 -13.60
CA ASP A 119 -11.04 14.69 -14.76
C ASP A 119 -10.48 13.32 -15.18
N PRO A 120 -11.33 12.38 -15.63
CA PRO A 120 -10.96 11.01 -16.00
C PRO A 120 -9.98 10.91 -17.19
#